data_AF-A0A5B1LEW2-F1
#
_entry.id   AF-A0A5B1LEW2-F1
#
_cell.length_a   1.000
_cell.length_b   1.000
_cell.length_c   1.000
_cell.angle_alpha   90.00
_cell.angle_beta   90.00
_cell.angle_gamma   90.00
#
_symmetry.space_group_name_H-M   'P 1'
#
loop_
_entity.id
_entity.type
_entity.pdbx_description
1 polymer ?
#
loop_
_entity_poly.entity_id
_entity_poly.type
_entity_poly.pdbx_seq_one_letter_code
_entity_poly.pdbx_strand_id
1 'polypeptide(L)'
;MDFEDYRDLFEEWEFTLSREDLRAAMTERLATMKAGEVGRAELLGRLTESLMANDAHPDDLDRAAALARDAIADGGPSTFDPRTDLLRVLFRQGKDEEAMALAKECLRATTPDHVEAGLHTTLGEIMELRGDYKFAHRVYTVGLKYFDPSIDEPDFDEDACLSGRYRARRRLELGRDSLDVAFEADNPDAAQAIKDRLAAGEQA
;
A
#
# COMPACT_ATOMS: atom_id res chain seq x y z
N MET A 1 26.84 6.70 -2.90
CA MET A 1 25.73 5.91 -2.37
C MET A 1 24.72 5.85 -3.49
N ASP A 2 24.60 4.69 -4.12
CA ASP A 2 23.50 4.45 -5.04
C ASP A 2 22.21 4.13 -4.26
N PHE A 3 21.14 3.78 -4.97
CA PHE A 3 19.86 3.54 -4.33
C PHE A 3 19.87 2.29 -3.44
N GLU A 4 20.57 1.24 -3.86
CA GLU A 4 20.67 -0.01 -3.11
C GLU A 4 21.43 0.20 -1.79
N ASP A 5 22.55 0.95 -1.85
CA ASP A 5 23.30 1.32 -0.64
C ASP A 5 22.42 2.09 0.38
N TYR A 6 21.48 2.94 -0.10
CA TYR A 6 20.56 3.66 0.77
C TYR A 6 19.49 2.74 1.35
N ARG A 7 18.96 1.80 0.56
CA ARG A 7 17.98 0.82 1.05
C ARG A 7 18.59 -0.03 2.16
N ASP A 8 19.80 -0.55 1.94
CA ASP A 8 20.53 -1.35 2.93
C ASP A 8 20.79 -0.55 4.22
N LEU A 9 21.17 0.73 4.10
CA LEU A 9 21.35 1.62 5.25
C LEU A 9 20.07 1.78 6.07
N PHE A 10 18.93 2.00 5.39
CA PHE A 10 17.65 2.20 6.07
C PHE A 10 17.12 0.91 6.71
N GLU A 11 17.31 -0.23 6.05
CA GLU A 11 17.02 -1.55 6.62
C GLU A 11 17.88 -1.82 7.87
N GLU A 12 19.18 -1.49 7.84
CA GLU A 12 20.05 -1.60 9.01
C GLU A 12 19.55 -0.73 10.16
N TRP A 13 19.14 0.51 9.87
CA TRP A 13 18.59 1.40 10.90
C TRP A 13 17.31 0.86 11.51
N GLU A 14 16.39 0.33 10.71
CA GLU A 14 15.15 -0.28 11.18
C GLU A 14 15.39 -1.49 12.09
N PHE A 15 16.46 -2.24 11.83
CA PHE A 15 16.83 -3.39 12.66
C PHE A 15 17.52 -2.99 13.97
N THR A 16 18.28 -1.89 13.95
CA THR A 16 19.21 -1.54 15.04
C THR A 16 18.72 -0.43 15.97
N LEU A 17 17.87 0.47 15.49
CA LEU A 17 17.43 1.65 16.23
C LEU A 17 16.06 1.44 16.87
N SER A 18 15.82 2.14 17.98
CA SER A 18 14.46 2.30 18.49
C SER A 18 13.62 3.12 17.50
N ARG A 19 12.28 3.04 17.58
CA ARG A 19 11.40 3.84 16.70
C ARG A 19 11.67 5.35 16.80
N GLU A 20 11.97 5.83 18.01
CA GLU A 20 12.27 7.25 18.25
C GLU A 20 13.61 7.64 17.64
N ASP A 21 14.65 6.83 17.87
CA ASP A 21 16.00 7.06 17.33
C ASP A 21 16.01 6.94 15.79
N LEU A 22 15.26 5.99 15.24
CA LEU A 22 15.09 5.83 13.79
C LEU A 22 14.48 7.09 13.17
N ARG A 23 13.37 7.59 13.73
CA ARG A 23 12.73 8.83 13.25
C ARG A 23 13.66 10.04 13.37
N ALA A 24 14.45 10.13 14.44
CA ALA A 24 15.44 11.18 14.63
C ALA A 24 16.55 11.09 13.56
N ALA A 25 17.15 9.92 13.38
CA ALA A 25 18.21 9.68 12.38
C ALA A 25 17.73 9.99 10.95
N MET A 26 16.52 9.54 10.59
CA MET A 26 15.92 9.84 9.30
C MET A 26 15.67 11.35 9.12
N THR A 27 15.18 12.05 10.15
CA THR A 27 14.93 13.49 10.11
C THR A 27 16.23 14.29 9.94
N GLU A 28 17.27 13.95 10.70
CA GLU A 28 18.59 14.59 10.61
C GLU A 28 19.22 14.36 9.23
N ARG A 29 19.11 13.14 8.70
CA ARG A 29 19.60 12.84 7.36
C ARG A 29 18.86 13.66 6.31
N LEU A 30 17.53 13.68 6.34
CA LEU A 30 16.70 14.38 5.36
C LEU A 30 17.01 15.88 5.32
N ALA A 31 17.32 16.49 6.48
CA ALA A 31 17.68 17.90 6.58
C ALA A 31 18.96 18.28 5.81
N THR A 32 19.83 17.30 5.52
CA THR A 32 21.08 17.52 4.77
C THR A 32 20.96 17.20 3.27
N MET A 33 19.89 16.51 2.86
CA MET A 33 19.71 16.05 1.48
C MET A 33 19.06 17.12 0.61
N LYS A 34 19.49 17.19 -0.65
CA LYS A 34 18.89 18.09 -1.66
C LYS A 34 17.77 17.39 -2.42
N ALA A 35 16.82 18.17 -2.94
CA ALA A 35 15.80 17.64 -3.85
C ALA A 35 16.43 16.92 -5.05
N GLY A 36 15.93 15.73 -5.39
CA GLY A 36 16.44 14.85 -6.43
C GLY A 36 17.74 14.11 -6.06
N GLU A 37 18.24 14.24 -4.83
CA GLU A 37 19.35 13.43 -4.35
C GLU A 37 18.90 11.97 -4.17
N VAL A 38 19.72 11.03 -4.64
CA VAL A 38 19.43 9.58 -4.53
C VAL A 38 19.15 9.23 -3.07
N GLY A 39 18.10 8.43 -2.84
CA GLY A 39 17.65 8.01 -1.51
C GLY A 39 16.74 9.02 -0.81
N ARG A 40 16.56 10.24 -1.32
CA ARG A 40 15.69 11.25 -0.68
C ARG A 40 14.22 10.86 -0.73
N ALA A 41 13.71 10.46 -1.89
CA ALA A 41 12.32 10.02 -2.05
C ALA A 41 11.99 8.84 -1.12
N GLU A 42 12.87 7.83 -1.06
CA GLU A 42 12.75 6.70 -0.13
C GLU A 42 12.72 7.14 1.35
N LEU A 43 13.63 8.03 1.74
CA LEU A 43 13.67 8.53 3.12
C LEU A 43 12.40 9.32 3.49
N LEU A 44 11.85 10.08 2.54
CA LEU A 44 10.57 10.78 2.71
C LEU A 44 9.41 9.78 2.88
N GLY A 45 9.39 8.70 2.11
CA GLY A 45 8.41 7.60 2.25
C GLY A 45 8.49 6.93 3.62
N ARG A 46 9.66 6.47 4.04
CA ARG A 46 9.86 5.84 5.35
C ARG A 46 9.52 6.75 6.53
N LEU A 47 9.87 8.04 6.44
CA LEU A 47 9.43 9.02 7.44
C LEU A 47 7.90 9.19 7.44
N THR A 48 7.27 9.19 6.27
CA THR A 48 5.80 9.22 6.16
C THR A 48 5.19 8.05 6.92
N GLU A 49 5.63 6.82 6.65
CA GLU A 49 5.14 5.62 7.33
C GLU A 49 5.35 5.69 8.86
N SER A 50 6.51 6.19 9.31
CA SER A 50 6.80 6.34 10.74
C SER A 50 5.81 7.25 11.47
N LEU A 51 5.25 8.25 10.78
CA LEU A 51 4.24 9.18 11.30
C LEU A 51 2.83 8.59 11.27
N MET A 52 2.64 7.49 10.56
CA MET A 52 1.37 6.80 10.40
C MET A 52 1.20 5.65 11.40
N ALA A 53 1.76 5.76 12.61
CA ALA A 53 1.43 4.83 13.69
C ALA A 53 -0.09 4.80 13.98
N ASN A 54 -0.62 3.70 14.51
CA ASN A 54 -2.07 3.53 14.73
C ASN A 54 -2.67 4.61 15.66
N ASP A 55 -1.87 5.14 16.58
CA ASP A 55 -2.20 6.18 17.55
C ASP A 55 -1.71 7.58 17.14
N ALA A 56 -1.37 7.77 15.86
CA ALA A 56 -0.87 9.05 15.34
C ALA A 56 -1.81 10.23 15.66
N HIS A 57 -1.21 11.32 16.14
CA HIS A 57 -1.91 12.58 16.36
C HIS A 57 -2.27 13.22 14.99
N PRO A 58 -3.36 14.00 14.87
CA PRO A 58 -3.70 14.71 13.63
C PRO A 58 -2.54 15.51 13.02
N ASP A 59 -1.72 16.16 13.86
CA ASP A 59 -0.54 16.90 13.40
C ASP A 59 0.53 15.99 12.77
N ASP A 60 0.70 14.76 13.25
CA ASP A 60 1.60 13.78 12.63
C ASP A 60 1.07 13.36 11.25
N LEU A 61 -0.26 13.20 11.12
CA LEU A 61 -0.87 12.91 9.82
C LEU A 61 -0.70 14.07 8.82
N ASP A 62 -0.83 15.33 9.27
CA ASP A 62 -0.58 16.48 8.39
C ASP A 62 0.89 16.54 7.94
N ARG A 63 1.83 16.22 8.84
CA ARG A 63 3.25 16.10 8.49
C ARG A 63 3.50 14.94 7.53
N ALA A 64 2.87 13.77 7.74
CA ALA A 64 2.95 12.63 6.85
C ALA A 64 2.45 12.99 5.44
N ALA A 65 1.32 13.69 5.36
CA ALA A 65 0.75 14.12 4.08
C ALA A 65 1.67 15.12 3.34
N ALA A 66 2.43 15.94 4.08
CA ALA A 66 3.42 16.84 3.48
C ALA A 66 4.63 16.06 2.95
N LEU A 67 5.17 15.13 3.74
CA LEU A 67 6.32 14.31 3.34
C LEU A 67 6.02 13.41 2.14
N ALA A 68 4.83 12.80 2.08
CA ALA A 68 4.42 11.99 0.93
C ALA A 68 4.31 12.84 -0.35
N ARG A 69 3.77 14.07 -0.24
CA ARG A 69 3.74 15.01 -1.37
C ARG A 69 5.14 15.43 -1.80
N ASP A 70 6.04 15.66 -0.85
CA ASP A 70 7.44 15.96 -1.14
C ASP A 70 8.13 14.78 -1.84
N ALA A 71 7.84 13.53 -1.44
CA ALA A 71 8.38 12.33 -2.09
C ALA A 71 7.90 12.21 -3.54
N ILE A 72 6.60 12.43 -3.79
CA ILE A 72 6.03 12.48 -5.14
C ILE A 72 6.70 13.58 -5.98
N ALA A 73 6.90 14.76 -5.40
CA ALA A 73 7.52 15.89 -6.10
C ALA A 73 9.02 15.69 -6.34
N ASP A 74 9.72 15.00 -5.45
CA ASP A 74 11.13 14.64 -5.60
C ASP A 74 11.34 13.72 -6.81
N GLY A 75 10.43 12.75 -7.01
CA GLY A 75 10.42 11.85 -8.16
C GLY A 75 11.62 10.89 -8.20
N GLY A 76 12.42 10.84 -7.13
CA GLY A 76 13.52 9.93 -6.99
C GLY A 76 13.05 8.47 -6.80
N PRO A 77 13.98 7.50 -6.92
CA PRO A 77 13.66 6.10 -6.66
C PRO A 77 13.17 5.89 -5.22
N SER A 78 12.17 5.03 -5.07
CA SER A 78 11.67 4.53 -3.79
C SER A 78 11.19 3.10 -3.98
N THR A 79 11.25 2.32 -2.90
CA THR A 79 10.79 0.93 -2.83
C THR A 79 9.29 0.83 -3.07
N PHE A 80 8.54 1.78 -2.53
CA PHE A 80 7.09 1.85 -2.69
C PHE A 80 6.71 3.17 -3.36
N ASP A 81 5.66 3.14 -4.18
CA ASP A 81 5.13 4.37 -4.75
C ASP A 81 4.63 5.32 -3.66
N PRO A 82 5.18 6.55 -3.54
CA PRO A 82 4.78 7.50 -2.50
C PRO A 82 3.32 7.95 -2.61
N ARG A 83 2.66 7.70 -3.74
CA ARG A 83 1.21 7.91 -3.89
C ARG A 83 0.40 6.93 -3.02
N THR A 84 0.92 5.73 -2.77
CA THR A 84 0.33 4.74 -1.87
C THR A 84 0.26 5.28 -0.44
N ASP A 85 1.37 5.86 0.04
CA ASP A 85 1.40 6.48 1.38
C ASP A 85 0.47 7.69 1.47
N LEU A 86 0.50 8.58 0.47
CA LEU A 86 -0.38 9.75 0.47
C LEU A 86 -1.85 9.34 0.49
N LEU A 87 -2.26 8.30 -0.26
CA LEU A 87 -3.62 7.75 -0.22
C LEU A 87 -4.01 7.30 1.19
N ARG A 88 -3.15 6.51 1.85
CA ARG A 88 -3.39 6.01 3.20
C ARG A 88 -3.50 7.16 4.21
N VAL A 89 -2.62 8.17 4.12
CA VAL A 89 -2.68 9.35 4.99
C VAL A 89 -3.98 10.12 4.79
N LEU A 90 -4.34 10.44 3.54
CA LEU A 90 -5.55 11.22 3.23
C LEU A 90 -6.81 10.51 3.74
N PHE A 91 -6.89 9.19 3.58
CA PHE A 91 -7.99 8.40 4.11
C PHE A 91 -8.05 8.48 5.64
N ARG A 92 -6.92 8.33 6.35
CA ARG A 92 -6.87 8.46 7.80
C ARG A 92 -7.23 9.85 8.32
N GLN A 93 -6.98 10.89 7.51
CA GLN A 93 -7.41 12.26 7.81
C GLN A 93 -8.91 12.50 7.53
N GLY A 94 -9.62 11.52 6.95
CA GLY A 94 -11.00 11.69 6.50
C GLY A 94 -11.14 12.61 5.28
N LYS A 95 -10.04 12.87 4.55
CA LYS A 95 -10.02 13.71 3.34
C LYS A 95 -10.41 12.88 2.12
N ASP A 96 -11.62 12.33 2.18
CA ASP A 96 -12.14 11.37 1.20
C ASP A 96 -12.11 11.90 -0.24
N GLU A 97 -12.46 13.16 -0.46
CA GLU A 97 -12.49 13.74 -1.81
C GLU A 97 -11.08 13.83 -2.43
N GLU A 98 -10.09 14.24 -1.63
CA GLU A 98 -8.68 14.30 -2.06
C GLU A 98 -8.12 12.89 -2.31
N ALA A 99 -8.39 11.94 -1.41
CA ALA A 99 -7.98 10.55 -1.58
C ALA A 99 -8.57 9.94 -2.87
N MET A 100 -9.85 10.20 -3.15
CA MET A 100 -10.50 9.70 -4.36
C MET A 100 -9.99 10.37 -5.64
N ALA A 101 -9.65 11.66 -5.59
CA ALA A 101 -9.03 12.35 -6.71
C ALA A 101 -7.66 11.73 -7.04
N LEU A 102 -6.82 11.53 -6.02
CA LEU A 102 -5.52 10.88 -6.16
C LEU A 102 -5.65 9.44 -6.68
N ALA A 103 -6.59 8.66 -6.12
CA ALA A 103 -6.86 7.30 -6.57
C ALA A 103 -7.20 7.24 -8.07
N LYS A 104 -8.01 8.18 -8.54
CA LYS A 104 -8.38 8.28 -9.95
C LYS A 104 -7.18 8.65 -10.82
N GLU A 105 -6.29 9.53 -10.34
CA GLU A 105 -5.06 9.87 -11.04
C GLU A 105 -4.12 8.67 -11.14
N CYS A 106 -3.92 7.95 -10.03
CA CYS A 106 -3.16 6.70 -9.97
C CYS A 106 -3.66 5.69 -11.02
N LEU A 107 -4.96 5.39 -11.01
CA LEU A 107 -5.57 4.45 -11.97
C LEU A 107 -5.48 4.91 -13.43
N ARG A 108 -5.44 6.23 -13.68
CA ARG A 108 -5.23 6.77 -15.03
C ARG A 108 -3.77 6.67 -15.47
N ALA A 109 -2.84 6.71 -14.52
CA ALA A 109 -1.42 6.58 -14.76
C ALA A 109 -0.97 5.12 -14.88
N THR A 110 -1.75 4.16 -14.37
CA THR A 110 -1.51 2.73 -14.55
C THR A 110 -1.50 2.38 -16.04
N THR A 111 -0.33 1.96 -16.53
CA THR A 111 -0.16 1.48 -17.90
C THR A 111 -0.02 -0.03 -17.91
N PRO A 112 -0.22 -0.70 -19.06
CA PRO A 112 0.08 -2.11 -19.16
C PRO A 112 1.51 -2.48 -18.73
N ASP A 113 2.49 -1.61 -18.96
CA ASP A 113 3.88 -1.92 -18.62
C ASP A 113 4.24 -1.56 -17.17
N HIS A 114 3.30 -0.95 -16.44
CA HIS A 114 3.51 -0.46 -15.08
C HIS A 114 2.24 -0.61 -14.24
N VAL A 115 2.00 -1.86 -13.83
CA VAL A 115 0.98 -2.23 -12.85
C VAL A 115 1.71 -2.61 -11.56
N GLU A 116 1.55 -1.80 -10.53
CA GLU A 116 2.12 -2.05 -9.20
C GLU A 116 1.04 -2.61 -8.28
N ALA A 117 1.24 -3.81 -7.76
CA ALA A 117 0.26 -4.50 -6.94
C ALA A 117 0.01 -3.75 -5.62
N GLY A 118 1.04 -3.20 -4.96
CA GLY A 118 0.90 -2.47 -3.68
C GLY A 118 -0.04 -1.26 -3.74
N LEU A 119 0.03 -0.48 -4.84
CA LEU A 119 -0.90 0.62 -5.08
C LEU A 119 -2.35 0.12 -5.21
N HIS A 120 -2.56 -0.98 -5.94
CA HIS A 120 -3.88 -1.57 -6.13
C HIS A 120 -4.42 -2.21 -4.86
N THR A 121 -3.55 -2.77 -4.02
CA THR A 121 -3.89 -3.28 -2.69
C THR A 121 -4.46 -2.16 -1.83
N THR A 122 -3.71 -1.07 -1.69
CA THR A 122 -4.13 0.11 -0.91
C THR A 122 -5.44 0.71 -1.43
N LEU A 123 -5.58 0.84 -2.75
CA LEU A 123 -6.82 1.30 -3.35
C LEU A 123 -7.99 0.37 -3.06
N GLY A 124 -7.78 -0.94 -3.12
CA GLY A 124 -8.81 -1.93 -2.81
C GLY A 124 -9.27 -1.85 -1.36
N GLU A 125 -8.34 -1.77 -0.42
CA GLU A 125 -8.64 -1.70 1.02
C GLU A 125 -9.48 -0.47 1.37
N ILE A 126 -9.10 0.70 0.84
CA ILE A 126 -9.86 1.94 1.03
C ILE A 126 -11.31 1.77 0.52
N MET A 127 -11.51 1.05 -0.57
CA MET A 127 -12.84 0.87 -1.18
C MET A 127 -13.67 -0.15 -0.41
N GLU A 128 -13.04 -1.20 0.14
CA GLU A 128 -13.69 -2.12 1.08
C GLU A 128 -14.16 -1.40 2.34
N LEU A 129 -13.33 -0.54 2.93
CA LEU A 129 -13.69 0.26 4.11
C LEU A 129 -14.89 1.19 3.84
N ARG A 130 -15.04 1.66 2.61
CA ARG A 130 -16.19 2.45 2.14
C ARG A 130 -17.40 1.60 1.73
N GLY A 131 -17.27 0.27 1.73
CA GLY A 131 -18.30 -0.67 1.32
C GLY A 131 -18.50 -0.79 -0.20
N ASP A 132 -17.63 -0.19 -1.02
CA ASP A 132 -17.68 -0.32 -2.48
C ASP A 132 -16.89 -1.56 -2.94
N TYR A 133 -17.43 -2.74 -2.62
CA TYR A 133 -16.81 -4.01 -2.97
C TYR A 133 -16.72 -4.24 -4.49
N LYS A 134 -17.58 -3.58 -5.29
CA LYS A 134 -17.50 -3.67 -6.76
C LYS A 134 -16.24 -3.00 -7.27
N PHE A 135 -15.94 -1.81 -6.74
CA PHE A 135 -14.73 -1.10 -7.09
C PHE A 135 -13.49 -1.77 -6.49
N ALA A 136 -13.56 -2.22 -5.24
CA ALA A 136 -12.48 -2.99 -4.60
C ALA A 136 -12.10 -4.22 -5.43
N HIS A 137 -13.07 -5.06 -5.80
CA HIS A 137 -12.84 -6.22 -6.67
C HIS A 137 -12.15 -5.83 -7.98
N ARG A 138 -12.57 -4.72 -8.60
CA ARG A 138 -11.96 -4.24 -9.85
C ARG A 138 -10.50 -3.87 -9.65
N VAL A 139 -10.17 -3.07 -8.65
CA VAL A 139 -8.79 -2.59 -8.46
C VAL A 139 -7.84 -3.72 -8.08
N TYR A 140 -8.24 -4.62 -7.18
CA TYR A 140 -7.44 -5.82 -6.88
C TYR A 140 -7.22 -6.70 -8.13
N THR A 141 -8.24 -6.84 -8.97
CA THR A 141 -8.10 -7.59 -10.24
C THR A 141 -7.14 -6.91 -11.22
N VAL A 142 -7.06 -5.57 -11.21
CA VAL A 142 -6.06 -4.85 -12.03
C VAL A 142 -4.67 -5.07 -11.46
N GLY A 143 -4.49 -5.07 -10.14
CA GLY A 143 -3.21 -5.38 -9.48
C GLY A 143 -2.67 -6.76 -9.88
N LEU A 144 -3.56 -7.74 -10.04
CA LEU A 144 -3.23 -9.12 -10.45
C LEU A 144 -3.20 -9.34 -11.96
N LYS A 145 -3.14 -8.29 -12.78
CA LYS A 145 -3.31 -8.41 -14.23
C LYS A 145 -2.30 -9.35 -14.90
N TYR A 146 -1.07 -9.40 -14.38
CA TYR A 146 0.02 -10.20 -14.94
C TYR A 146 0.40 -11.41 -14.09
N PHE A 147 -0.22 -11.56 -12.93
CA PHE A 147 -0.03 -12.71 -12.06
C PHE A 147 -0.71 -13.94 -12.68
N ASP A 148 0.06 -15.00 -12.92
CA ASP A 148 -0.46 -16.30 -13.34
C ASP A 148 -0.26 -17.34 -12.22
N PRO A 149 -1.33 -17.69 -11.47
CA PRO A 149 -1.22 -18.62 -10.34
C PRO A 149 -0.84 -20.05 -10.73
N SER A 150 -0.73 -20.37 -12.03
CA SER A 150 -0.29 -21.68 -12.48
C SER A 150 1.23 -21.82 -12.57
N ILE A 151 1.95 -20.70 -12.56
CA ILE A 151 3.40 -20.65 -12.75
C ILE A 151 4.10 -19.75 -11.72
N ASP A 152 3.42 -18.75 -11.19
CA ASP A 152 3.98 -17.75 -10.28
C ASP A 152 3.64 -18.08 -8.82
N GLU A 153 4.59 -17.84 -7.93
CA GLU A 153 4.34 -17.72 -6.49
C GLU A 153 4.08 -16.24 -6.20
N PRO A 154 2.97 -15.88 -5.55
CA PRO A 154 2.63 -14.48 -5.33
C PRO A 154 3.65 -13.80 -4.42
N ASP A 155 4.04 -12.58 -4.77
CA ASP A 155 4.75 -11.73 -3.82
C ASP A 155 3.78 -11.18 -2.74
N PHE A 156 4.32 -10.41 -1.79
CA PHE A 156 3.54 -9.84 -0.69
C PHE A 156 2.34 -9.00 -1.16
N ASP A 157 2.52 -8.18 -2.20
CA ASP A 157 1.48 -7.29 -2.68
C ASP A 157 0.44 -8.03 -3.53
N GLU A 158 0.87 -9.03 -4.30
CA GLU A 158 0.00 -9.94 -5.04
C GLU A 158 -0.85 -10.79 -4.10
N ASP A 159 -0.27 -11.31 -3.02
CA ASP A 159 -1.01 -12.03 -1.97
C ASP A 159 -2.05 -11.14 -1.30
N ALA A 160 -1.69 -9.89 -1.00
CA ALA A 160 -2.61 -8.91 -0.46
C ALA A 160 -3.76 -8.60 -1.44
N CYS A 161 -3.45 -8.48 -2.75
CA CYS A 161 -4.44 -8.35 -3.81
C CYS A 161 -5.34 -9.59 -3.93
N LEU A 162 -4.80 -10.81 -3.86
CA LEU A 162 -5.57 -12.06 -3.90
C LEU A 162 -6.54 -12.13 -2.72
N SER A 163 -6.06 -11.86 -1.52
CA SER A 163 -6.85 -11.84 -0.29
C SER A 163 -7.99 -10.82 -0.36
N GLY A 164 -7.67 -9.57 -0.73
CA GLY A 164 -8.67 -8.51 -0.89
C GLY A 164 -9.68 -8.79 -2.00
N ARG A 165 -9.21 -9.29 -3.14
CA ARG A 165 -10.07 -9.74 -4.24
C ARG A 165 -11.04 -10.81 -3.76
N TYR A 166 -10.54 -11.79 -3.03
CA TYR A 166 -11.34 -12.90 -2.52
C TYR A 166 -12.45 -12.39 -1.59
N ARG A 167 -12.12 -11.54 -0.61
CA ARG A 167 -13.10 -10.90 0.29
C ARG A 167 -14.19 -10.17 -0.50
N ALA A 168 -13.80 -9.28 -1.40
CA ALA A 168 -14.73 -8.51 -2.22
C ALA A 168 -15.65 -9.41 -3.06
N ARG A 169 -15.13 -10.48 -3.66
CA ARG A 169 -15.93 -11.43 -4.45
C ARG A 169 -16.90 -12.25 -3.62
N ARG A 170 -16.49 -12.71 -2.44
CA ARG A 170 -17.39 -13.42 -1.52
C ARG A 170 -18.52 -12.50 -1.07
N ARG A 171 -18.23 -11.23 -0.79
CA ARG A 171 -19.23 -10.21 -0.43
C ARG A 171 -20.21 -9.92 -1.56
N LEU A 172 -19.76 -9.97 -2.81
CA LEU A 172 -20.56 -9.79 -4.02
C LEU A 172 -21.24 -11.08 -4.50
N GLU A 173 -21.09 -12.20 -3.77
CA GLU A 173 -21.64 -13.52 -4.11
C GLU A 173 -21.23 -14.00 -5.52
N LEU A 174 -20.02 -13.65 -5.95
CA LEU A 174 -19.51 -14.03 -7.26
C LEU A 174 -19.09 -15.51 -7.28
N GLY A 175 -19.26 -16.15 -8.44
CA GLY A 175 -18.80 -17.52 -8.67
C GLY A 175 -17.28 -17.65 -8.45
N ARG A 176 -16.82 -18.86 -8.13
CA ARG A 176 -15.39 -19.15 -7.94
C ARG A 176 -14.65 -19.12 -9.28
N ASP A 177 -13.45 -18.54 -9.32
CA ASP A 177 -12.54 -18.61 -10.46
C ASP A 177 -11.13 -19.10 -10.08
N SER A 178 -10.19 -19.09 -11.04
CA SER A 178 -8.83 -19.61 -10.86
C SER A 178 -8.04 -18.87 -9.77
N LEU A 179 -8.20 -17.56 -9.65
CA LEU A 179 -7.54 -16.78 -8.59
C LEU A 179 -8.15 -17.07 -7.23
N ASP A 180 -9.48 -17.29 -7.16
CA ASP A 180 -10.12 -17.76 -5.93
C ASP A 180 -9.61 -19.16 -5.52
N VAL A 181 -9.36 -20.04 -6.49
CA VAL A 181 -8.80 -21.38 -6.25
C VAL A 181 -7.38 -21.29 -5.71
N ALA A 182 -6.54 -20.46 -6.32
CA ALA A 182 -5.15 -20.26 -5.92
C ALA A 182 -5.07 -19.74 -4.48
N PHE A 183 -5.80 -18.66 -4.18
CA PHE A 183 -5.85 -18.09 -2.84
C PHE A 183 -6.29 -19.12 -1.79
N GLU A 184 -7.31 -19.94 -2.07
CA GLU A 184 -7.77 -20.97 -1.13
C GLU A 184 -6.77 -22.12 -0.94
N ALA A 185 -5.98 -22.44 -1.96
CA ALA A 185 -4.98 -23.49 -1.89
C ALA A 185 -3.79 -23.05 -1.01
N ASP A 186 -3.36 -21.80 -1.19
CA ASP A 186 -2.19 -21.26 -0.49
C ASP A 186 -2.54 -20.73 0.91
N ASN A 187 -3.78 -20.25 1.09
CA ASN A 187 -4.26 -19.62 2.32
C ASN A 187 -5.58 -20.24 2.84
N PRO A 188 -5.65 -21.56 3.10
CA PRO A 188 -6.89 -22.25 3.46
C PRO A 188 -7.54 -21.72 4.74
N ASP A 189 -6.73 -21.42 5.76
CA ASP A 189 -7.23 -20.90 7.04
C ASP A 189 -7.77 -19.48 6.89
N ALA A 190 -7.09 -18.62 6.14
CA ALA A 190 -7.56 -17.26 5.87
C ALA A 190 -8.85 -17.26 5.04
N ALA A 191 -8.94 -18.11 4.03
CA ALA A 191 -10.14 -18.27 3.24
C ALA A 191 -11.33 -18.75 4.08
N GLN A 192 -11.10 -19.67 5.01
CA GLN A 192 -12.16 -20.12 5.94
C GLN A 192 -12.58 -19.00 6.89
N ALA A 193 -11.62 -18.27 7.47
CA ALA A 193 -11.92 -17.14 8.35
C ALA A 193 -12.76 -16.06 7.65
N ILE A 194 -12.46 -15.76 6.37
CA ILE A 194 -13.25 -14.81 5.56
C ILE A 194 -14.69 -15.33 5.38
N LYS A 195 -14.89 -16.61 5.07
CA LYS A 195 -16.23 -17.21 4.92
C LYS A 195 -17.02 -17.10 6.22
N ASP A 196 -16.39 -17.41 7.36
CA ASP A 196 -17.04 -17.41 8.66
C ASP A 196 -17.49 -16.00 9.07
N ARG A 197 -16.62 -14.98 8.88
CA ARG A 197 -16.96 -13.57 9.16
C ARG A 197 -18.12 -13.08 8.30
N LEU A 198 -18.13 -13.42 7.01
CA LEU A 198 -19.22 -13.06 6.11
C LEU A 198 -20.54 -13.76 6.48
N ALA A 199 -20.49 -15.02 6.90
CA ALA A 199 -21.66 -15.74 7.39
C ALA A 199 -22.23 -15.14 8.69
N ALA A 200 -21.36 -14.56 9.54
CA ALA A 200 -21.75 -13.80 10.72
C ALA A 200 -22.30 -12.39 10.40
N GLY A 201 -22.24 -11.96 9.14
CA GLY A 201 -22.65 -10.62 8.72
C GLY A 201 -21.65 -9.51 9.06
N GLU A 202 -20.41 -9.88 9.41
CA GLU A 202 -19.34 -8.95 9.75
C GLU A 202 -18.62 -8.44 8.50
N GLN A 203 -17.90 -7.32 8.63
CA GLN A 203 -16.87 -6.97 7.66
C GLN A 203 -15.73 -7.98 7.79
N ALA A 204 -15.38 -8.65 6.69
CA ALA A 204 -14.24 -9.57 6.59
C ALA A 204 -12.91 -8.83 6.55
#